data_AF-A0A7X6X7L2-F1
#
_entry.id   AF-A0A7X6X7L2-F1
#
_cell.length_a   1.000
_cell.length_b   1.000
_cell.length_c   1.000
_cell.angle_alpha   90.00
_cell.angle_beta   90.00
_cell.angle_gamma   90.00
#
_symmetry.space_group_name_H-M   'P 1'
#
loop_
_entity.id
_entity.type
_entity.pdbx_description
1 polymer ?
#
loop_
_entity_poly.entity_id
_entity_poly.type
_entity_poly.pdbx_seq_one_letter_code
_entity_poly.pdbx_strand_id
1 'polypeptide(L)'
;MKILFVSSEMNPLAATGGLGDVVGSLPRVLRQKGHDVRVILPLYRQIKQDYFEDLTFMRWAMIKLGWRTMYSGLFRLDLDGLPVYLIDNEFYFGHDNLYIDYSFDIERFSFFQRAVLETLGEEMEFEPDILHLNDWQTGMIPVILEAHYKSKDYHKDVNCVMTIHNLKYQGIHGREQIQDLFDLSDDYMSEGGVLKDGVPNFLKSGIQYSNRVTTVSPNYAREI
;
A
#
# COMPACT_ATOMS: atom_id res chain seq x y z
N MET A 1 3.83 -19.65 -4.17
CA MET A 1 3.23 -18.33 -4.46
C MET A 1 4.16 -17.26 -3.91
N LYS A 2 4.30 -16.18 -4.67
CA LYS A 2 4.96 -14.94 -4.30
C LYS A 2 3.90 -13.96 -3.81
N ILE A 3 4.03 -13.48 -2.58
CA ILE A 3 3.02 -12.62 -1.95
C ILE A 3 3.73 -11.36 -1.44
N LEU A 4 3.27 -10.20 -1.88
CA LEU A 4 3.71 -8.91 -1.35
C LEU A 4 2.65 -8.36 -0.41
N PHE A 5 2.97 -8.29 0.88
CA PHE A 5 2.15 -7.54 1.83
C PHE A 5 2.43 -6.06 1.67
N VAL A 6 1.40 -5.28 1.35
CA VAL A 6 1.47 -3.83 1.27
C VAL A 6 0.75 -3.28 2.50
N SER A 7 1.45 -2.48 3.30
CA SER A 7 0.90 -1.97 4.56
C SER A 7 1.50 -0.62 4.92
N SER A 8 0.75 0.20 5.66
CA SER A 8 1.30 1.39 6.33
C SER A 8 2.02 1.07 7.63
N GLU A 9 1.80 -0.12 8.21
CA GLU A 9 2.34 -0.49 9.53
C GLU A 9 2.87 -1.93 9.54
N MET A 10 3.90 -2.16 10.36
CA MET A 10 4.48 -3.46 10.65
C MET A 10 5.28 -3.42 11.96
N ASN A 11 4.96 -4.29 12.91
CA ASN A 11 5.82 -4.51 14.08
C ASN A 11 7.05 -5.37 13.72
N PRO A 12 8.26 -5.05 14.23
CA PRO A 12 8.60 -4.00 15.19
C PRO A 12 9.06 -2.67 14.54
N LEU A 13 8.89 -2.50 13.22
CA LEU A 13 9.46 -1.37 12.48
C LEU A 13 8.68 -0.06 12.73
N ALA A 14 7.37 -0.09 12.48
CA ALA A 14 6.50 1.06 12.62
C ALA A 14 5.04 0.63 12.76
N ALA A 15 4.45 0.80 13.94
CA ALA A 15 3.07 0.41 14.21
C ALA A 15 2.43 1.27 15.30
N THR A 16 1.12 1.40 15.23
CA THR A 16 0.25 2.07 16.21
C THR A 16 -0.87 1.16 16.74
N GLY A 17 -1.17 0.06 16.05
CA GLY A 17 -2.22 -0.88 16.47
C GLY A 17 -2.17 -2.24 15.80
N GLY A 18 -3.32 -2.93 15.81
CA GLY A 18 -3.41 -4.34 15.40
C GLY A 18 -3.05 -4.65 13.95
N LEU A 19 -3.12 -3.66 13.05
CA LEU A 19 -2.62 -3.80 11.68
C LEU A 19 -1.13 -4.18 11.69
N GLY A 20 -0.32 -3.44 12.46
CA GLY A 20 1.11 -3.69 12.58
C GLY A 20 1.43 -5.06 13.18
N ASP A 21 0.61 -5.55 14.12
CA ASP A 21 0.77 -6.89 14.71
C ASP A 21 0.51 -8.00 13.69
N VAL A 22 -0.53 -7.85 12.86
CA VAL A 22 -0.84 -8.83 11.81
C VAL A 22 0.27 -8.86 10.77
N VAL A 23 0.74 -7.70 10.30
CA VAL A 23 1.79 -7.62 9.29
C VAL A 23 3.16 -8.03 9.86
N GLY A 24 3.40 -7.85 11.16
CA GLY A 24 4.61 -8.33 11.82
C GLY A 24 4.69 -9.86 11.97
N SER A 25 3.54 -10.55 12.01
CA SER A 25 3.46 -11.99 12.33
C SER A 25 3.04 -12.88 11.16
N LEU A 26 1.96 -12.52 10.43
CA LEU A 26 1.37 -13.37 9.39
C LEU A 26 2.32 -13.67 8.22
N PRO A 27 3.09 -12.70 7.67
CA PRO A 27 4.04 -13.00 6.60
C PRO A 27 5.04 -14.10 6.96
N ARG A 28 5.55 -14.12 8.20
CA ARG A 28 6.49 -15.14 8.68
C ARG A 28 5.84 -16.53 8.71
N VAL A 29 4.61 -16.62 9.19
CA VAL A 29 3.85 -17.88 9.21
C VAL A 29 3.62 -18.41 7.79
N LEU A 30 3.33 -17.53 6.83
CA LEU A 30 3.16 -17.92 5.43
C LEU A 30 4.48 -18.36 4.78
N ARG A 31 5.62 -17.75 5.14
CA ARG A 31 6.95 -18.23 4.71
C ARG A 31 7.24 -19.64 5.22
N GLN A 32 6.91 -19.91 6.49
CA GLN A 32 7.05 -21.26 7.07
C GLN A 32 6.18 -22.31 6.35
N LYS A 33 5.10 -21.87 5.69
CA LYS A 33 4.25 -22.73 4.84
C LYS A 33 4.75 -22.86 3.39
N GLY A 34 5.93 -22.34 3.07
CA GLY A 34 6.58 -22.50 1.76
C GLY A 34 6.21 -21.44 0.73
N HIS A 35 5.68 -20.28 1.15
CA HIS A 35 5.44 -19.15 0.25
C HIS A 35 6.62 -18.16 0.27
N ASP A 36 6.93 -17.52 -0.86
CA ASP A 36 7.87 -16.40 -0.87
C ASP A 36 7.10 -15.13 -0.53
N VAL A 37 7.09 -14.78 0.76
CA VAL A 37 6.38 -13.60 1.26
C VAL A 37 7.37 -12.50 1.58
N ARG A 38 7.06 -11.29 1.11
CA ARG A 38 7.81 -10.07 1.39
C ARG A 38 6.83 -8.99 1.85
N VAL A 39 7.34 -7.96 2.51
CA VAL A 39 6.52 -6.83 2.99
C VAL A 39 7.04 -5.55 2.34
N ILE A 40 6.15 -4.62 2.01
CA ILE A 40 6.49 -3.26 1.61
C ILE A 40 5.69 -2.25 2.45
N LEU A 41 6.39 -1.26 2.99
CA LEU A 41 5.82 -0.17 3.77
C LEU A 41 6.62 1.13 3.56
N PRO A 42 6.12 2.29 4.02
CA PRO A 42 6.90 3.52 3.97
C PRO A 42 8.15 3.47 4.85
N LEU A 43 9.22 4.12 4.40
CA LEU A 43 10.45 4.32 5.19
C LEU A 43 10.24 5.49 6.16
N TYR A 44 9.54 5.24 7.27
CA TYR A 44 9.34 6.24 8.32
C TYR A 44 10.65 6.66 9.00
N ARG A 45 10.69 7.89 9.51
CA ARG A 45 11.84 8.45 10.25
C ARG A 45 12.37 7.51 11.32
N GLN A 46 11.50 6.90 12.13
CA GLN A 46 11.91 5.96 13.17
C GLN A 46 12.63 4.73 12.61
N ILE A 47 12.20 4.19 11.46
CA ILE A 47 12.87 3.06 10.81
C ILE A 47 14.26 3.48 10.35
N LYS A 48 14.38 4.69 9.75
CA LYS A 48 15.69 5.25 9.36
C LYS A 48 16.63 5.42 10.56
N GLN A 49 16.10 5.76 11.73
CA GLN A 49 16.91 5.99 12.93
C GLN A 49 17.35 4.67 13.57
N ASP A 50 16.42 3.72 13.69
CA ASP A 50 16.66 2.48 14.44
C ASP A 50 17.38 1.40 13.62
N TYR A 51 17.24 1.41 12.28
CA TYR A 51 17.76 0.37 11.39
C TYR A 51 18.72 0.90 10.31
N PHE A 52 19.26 2.11 10.47
CA PHE A 52 20.07 2.77 9.43
C PHE A 52 21.16 1.88 8.82
N GLU A 53 21.91 1.17 9.67
CA GLU A 53 23.05 0.34 9.25
C GLU A 53 22.63 -0.92 8.48
N ASP A 54 21.39 -1.36 8.65
CA ASP A 54 20.82 -2.56 7.99
C ASP A 54 20.10 -2.23 6.68
N LEU A 55 19.89 -0.93 6.38
CA LEU A 55 19.21 -0.49 5.17
C LEU A 55 20.12 -0.60 3.94
N THR A 56 19.69 -1.40 2.98
CA THR A 56 20.30 -1.48 1.65
C THR A 56 19.52 -0.61 0.67
N PHE A 57 20.14 0.44 0.14
CA PHE A 57 19.56 1.18 -0.98
C PHE A 57 19.54 0.31 -2.24
N MET A 58 18.36 0.18 -2.86
CA MET A 58 18.20 -0.57 -4.10
C MET A 58 18.27 0.37 -5.31
N ARG A 59 17.35 1.35 -5.35
CA ARG A 59 17.23 2.29 -6.46
C ARG A 59 16.33 3.46 -6.13
N TRP A 60 16.18 4.37 -7.09
CA TRP A 60 15.26 5.49 -7.00
C TRP A 60 14.54 5.72 -8.32
N ALA A 61 13.37 6.36 -8.24
CA ALA A 61 12.59 6.81 -9.39
C ALA A 61 11.92 8.15 -9.10
N MET A 62 11.44 8.82 -10.15
CA MET A 62 10.63 10.02 -10.07
C MET A 62 9.18 9.67 -10.40
N ILE A 63 8.29 9.82 -9.42
CA ILE A 63 6.89 9.42 -9.52
C ILE A 63 6.03 10.65 -9.78
N LYS A 64 5.24 10.60 -10.85
CA LYS A 64 4.20 11.59 -11.11
C LYS A 64 3.05 11.39 -10.11
N LEU A 65 2.69 12.46 -9.42
CA LEU A 65 1.58 12.52 -8.48
C LEU A 65 0.78 13.79 -8.74
N GLY A 66 -0.30 13.67 -9.51
CA GLY A 66 -1.01 14.82 -10.07
C GLY A 66 -0.10 15.69 -10.94
N TRP A 67 -0.12 16.99 -10.68
CA TRP A 67 0.68 17.98 -11.41
C TRP A 67 2.18 17.98 -11.11
N ARG A 68 2.63 17.31 -10.04
CA ARG A 68 4.04 17.30 -9.60
C ARG A 68 4.69 15.95 -9.78
N THR A 69 6.02 15.95 -9.73
CA THR A 69 6.85 14.74 -9.74
C THR A 69 7.70 14.70 -8.49
N MET A 70 7.68 13.57 -7.78
CA MET A 70 8.31 13.41 -6.47
C MET A 70 9.36 12.30 -6.52
N TYR A 71 10.47 12.48 -5.80
CA TYR A 71 11.46 11.43 -5.59
C TYR A 71 10.84 10.26 -4.81
N SER A 72 11.18 9.03 -5.20
CA SER A 72 10.89 7.81 -4.46
C SER A 72 12.13 6.94 -4.43
N GLY A 73 12.71 6.75 -3.25
CA GLY A 73 13.75 5.75 -3.03
C GLY A 73 13.14 4.40 -2.68
N LEU A 74 13.83 3.32 -3.05
CA LEU A 74 13.52 1.96 -2.63
C LEU A 74 14.70 1.42 -1.83
N PHE A 75 14.42 1.07 -0.58
CA PHE A 75 15.35 0.41 0.32
C PHE A 75 14.88 -1.01 0.63
N ARG A 76 15.82 -1.85 1.04
CA ARG A 76 15.58 -3.20 1.54
C ARG A 76 16.19 -3.36 2.92
N LEU A 77 15.45 -4.05 3.78
CA LEU A 77 15.85 -4.54 5.08
C LEU A 77 15.58 -6.05 5.13
N ASP A 78 16.49 -6.84 5.71
CA ASP A 78 16.21 -8.22 6.06
C ASP A 78 15.91 -8.29 7.56
N LEU A 79 14.65 -8.58 7.90
CA LEU A 79 14.21 -8.64 9.29
C LEU A 79 14.06 -10.09 9.73
N ASP A 80 15.11 -10.70 10.26
CA ASP A 80 15.15 -12.10 10.67
C ASP A 80 14.68 -13.06 9.56
N GLY A 81 15.22 -12.92 8.34
CA GLY A 81 14.89 -13.75 7.19
C GLY A 81 13.57 -13.39 6.47
N LEU A 82 12.93 -12.30 6.87
CA LEU A 82 11.79 -11.70 6.16
C LEU A 82 12.30 -10.49 5.35
N PRO A 83 12.27 -10.54 4.00
CA PRO A 83 12.59 -9.38 3.18
C PRO A 83 11.51 -8.30 3.33
N VAL A 84 11.95 -7.10 3.68
CA VAL A 84 11.12 -5.91 3.83
C VAL A 84 11.63 -4.82 2.88
N TYR A 85 10.73 -4.25 2.11
CA TYR A 85 10.97 -3.12 1.22
C TYR A 85 10.42 -1.84 1.84
N LEU A 86 11.16 -0.76 1.65
CA LEU A 86 10.90 0.51 2.31
C LEU A 86 10.90 1.63 1.28
N ILE A 87 9.74 2.27 1.09
CA ILE A 87 9.57 3.39 0.15
C ILE A 87 9.97 4.70 0.83
N ASP A 88 11.01 5.32 0.30
CA ASP A 88 11.59 6.54 0.84
C ASP A 88 11.07 7.80 0.14
N ASN A 89 10.61 8.75 0.95
CA ASN A 89 10.40 10.13 0.57
C ASN A 89 10.43 10.98 1.85
N GLU A 90 11.46 11.81 2.01
CA GLU A 90 11.66 12.58 3.25
C GLU A 90 10.51 13.56 3.53
N PHE A 91 9.89 14.14 2.50
CA PHE A 91 8.77 15.05 2.67
C PHE A 91 7.54 14.35 3.27
N TYR A 92 7.27 13.11 2.85
CA TYR A 92 6.08 12.36 3.26
C TYR A 92 6.27 11.48 4.50
N PHE A 93 7.44 10.88 4.66
CA PHE A 93 7.69 9.86 5.69
C PHE A 93 8.77 10.25 6.71
N GLY A 94 9.40 11.40 6.52
CA GLY A 94 10.35 11.99 7.46
C GLY A 94 9.67 12.70 8.62
N HIS A 95 8.64 12.12 9.26
CA HIS A 95 7.94 12.71 10.41
C HIS A 95 7.98 11.76 11.61
N ASP A 96 7.82 12.30 12.83
CA ASP A 96 7.87 11.50 14.06
C ASP A 96 6.63 10.61 14.24
N ASN A 97 5.47 11.08 13.77
CA ASN A 97 4.21 10.34 13.89
C ASN A 97 3.89 9.57 12.61
N LEU A 98 3.38 8.35 12.76
CA LEU A 98 2.91 7.54 11.65
C LEU A 98 1.69 8.14 10.96
N TYR A 99 0.82 8.87 11.68
CA TYR A 99 -0.34 9.61 11.16
C TYR A 99 -0.27 11.05 11.64
N ILE A 100 -0.39 12.02 10.73
CA ILE A 100 -0.03 13.42 11.01
C ILE A 100 -1.27 14.30 10.95
N ASP A 101 -1.89 14.36 9.77
CA ASP A 101 -3.10 15.12 9.48
C ASP A 101 -3.86 14.36 8.40
N TYR A 102 -5.19 14.31 8.50
CA TYR A 102 -5.99 13.46 7.65
C TYR A 102 -5.82 13.76 6.15
N SER A 103 -5.83 15.04 5.77
CA SER A 103 -5.70 15.44 4.36
C SER A 103 -4.27 15.21 3.85
N PHE A 104 -3.27 15.49 4.69
CA PHE A 104 -1.87 15.16 4.36
C PHE A 104 -1.63 13.65 4.26
N ASP A 105 -2.28 12.87 5.11
CA ASP A 105 -2.20 11.42 5.14
C ASP A 105 -2.78 10.81 3.86
N ILE A 106 -3.92 11.33 3.38
CA ILE A 106 -4.49 10.96 2.08
C ILE A 106 -3.47 11.17 0.96
N GLU A 107 -2.84 12.33 0.91
CA GLU A 107 -1.87 12.69 -0.14
C GLU A 107 -0.64 11.77 -0.12
N ARG A 108 -0.03 11.57 1.05
CA ARG A 108 1.18 10.75 1.16
C ARG A 108 0.91 9.26 0.94
N PHE A 109 -0.25 8.75 1.32
CA PHE A 109 -0.62 7.37 0.98
C PHE A 109 -1.05 7.24 -0.48
N SER A 110 -1.50 8.31 -1.13
CA SER A 110 -1.65 8.33 -2.60
C SER A 110 -0.29 8.20 -3.29
N PHE A 111 0.73 8.91 -2.79
CA PHE A 111 2.12 8.73 -3.23
C PHE A 111 2.61 7.30 -2.99
N PHE A 112 2.44 6.77 -1.78
CA PHE A 112 2.87 5.41 -1.43
C PHE A 112 2.30 4.36 -2.37
N GLN A 113 1.00 4.41 -2.65
CA GLN A 113 0.34 3.44 -3.53
C GLN A 113 0.86 3.47 -4.96
N ARG A 114 1.16 4.66 -5.50
CA ARG A 114 1.84 4.78 -6.80
C ARG A 114 3.25 4.20 -6.73
N ALA A 115 4.01 4.53 -5.68
CA ALA A 115 5.38 4.04 -5.50
C ALA A 115 5.49 2.53 -5.39
N VAL A 116 4.51 1.89 -4.72
CA VAL A 116 4.43 0.43 -4.68
C VAL A 116 4.29 -0.13 -6.09
N LEU A 117 3.38 0.39 -6.91
CA LEU A 117 3.16 -0.11 -8.27
C LEU A 117 4.35 0.16 -9.20
N GLU A 118 4.98 1.33 -9.09
CA GLU A 118 6.20 1.67 -9.85
C GLU A 118 7.43 0.84 -9.46
N THR A 119 7.42 0.20 -8.29
CA THR A 119 8.57 -0.61 -7.82
C THR A 119 8.40 -2.11 -8.06
N LEU A 120 7.27 -2.56 -8.60
CA LEU A 120 7.06 -3.99 -8.88
C LEU A 120 8.01 -4.53 -9.96
N GLY A 121 8.23 -5.85 -9.94
CA GLY A 121 8.97 -6.53 -10.99
C GLY A 121 10.47 -6.32 -10.91
N GLU A 122 11.08 -5.86 -12.00
CA GLU A 122 12.53 -5.65 -12.10
C GLU A 122 13.05 -4.65 -11.07
N GLU A 123 12.24 -3.65 -10.72
CA GLU A 123 12.64 -2.54 -9.87
C GLU A 123 12.95 -2.99 -8.43
N MET A 124 12.17 -3.92 -7.89
CA MET A 124 12.38 -4.52 -6.55
C MET A 124 12.94 -5.96 -6.60
N GLU A 125 13.29 -6.44 -7.80
CA GLU A 125 13.69 -7.83 -8.07
C GLU A 125 12.66 -8.86 -7.54
N PHE A 126 11.37 -8.52 -7.69
CA PHE A 126 10.26 -9.33 -7.22
C PHE A 126 8.96 -8.99 -7.94
N GLU A 127 8.45 -9.96 -8.71
CA GLU A 127 7.11 -9.92 -9.29
C GLU A 127 6.17 -10.77 -8.41
N PRO A 128 5.22 -10.18 -7.67
CA PRO A 128 4.29 -10.93 -6.83
C PRO A 128 3.17 -11.58 -7.65
N ASP A 129 2.72 -12.78 -7.25
CA ASP A 129 1.46 -13.34 -7.75
C ASP A 129 0.25 -12.61 -7.12
N ILE A 130 0.44 -12.16 -5.87
CA ILE A 130 -0.60 -11.55 -5.02
C ILE A 130 -0.06 -10.30 -4.34
N LEU A 131 -0.79 -9.19 -4.46
CA LEU A 131 -0.71 -8.03 -3.57
C LEU A 131 -1.71 -8.23 -2.43
N HIS A 132 -1.22 -8.40 -1.21
CA HIS A 132 -2.03 -8.44 -0.01
C HIS A 132 -2.07 -7.03 0.59
N LEU A 133 -3.15 -6.33 0.27
CA LEU A 133 -3.42 -4.94 0.62
C LEU A 133 -4.08 -4.86 1.99
N ASN A 134 -3.64 -3.92 2.82
CA ASN A 134 -4.16 -3.74 4.16
C ASN A 134 -4.70 -2.32 4.34
N ASP A 135 -5.98 -2.23 4.68
CA ASP A 135 -6.72 -0.99 4.96
C ASP A 135 -6.66 0.08 3.85
N TRP A 136 -7.25 1.24 4.16
CA TRP A 136 -7.49 2.34 3.23
C TRP A 136 -6.21 2.92 2.64
N GLN A 137 -5.08 2.85 3.36
CA GLN A 137 -3.76 3.33 2.92
C GLN A 137 -3.26 2.64 1.65
N THR A 138 -3.85 1.48 1.33
CA THR A 138 -3.52 0.66 0.16
C THR A 138 -4.72 0.40 -0.75
N GLY A 139 -5.89 0.98 -0.44
CA GLY A 139 -7.17 0.66 -1.08
C GLY A 139 -7.35 1.16 -2.51
N MET A 140 -6.55 2.10 -2.97
CA MET A 140 -6.56 2.57 -4.36
C MET A 140 -5.67 1.73 -5.28
N ILE A 141 -4.74 0.92 -4.75
CA ILE A 141 -3.86 0.06 -5.56
C ILE A 141 -4.62 -0.78 -6.61
N PRO A 142 -5.72 -1.49 -6.30
CA PRO A 142 -6.34 -2.38 -7.28
C PRO A 142 -7.01 -1.61 -8.43
N VAL A 143 -7.58 -0.42 -8.16
CA VAL A 143 -8.15 0.42 -9.23
C VAL A 143 -7.06 1.08 -10.08
N ILE A 144 -5.94 1.48 -9.48
CA ILE A 144 -4.79 2.03 -10.22
C ILE A 144 -4.17 0.94 -11.11
N LEU A 145 -4.03 -0.28 -10.58
CA LEU A 145 -3.52 -1.44 -11.30
C LEU A 145 -4.38 -1.72 -12.54
N GLU A 146 -5.71 -1.74 -12.38
CA GLU A 146 -6.67 -1.92 -13.48
C GLU A 146 -6.58 -0.79 -14.53
N ALA A 147 -6.61 0.47 -14.08
CA ALA A 147 -6.66 1.63 -14.96
C ALA A 147 -5.37 1.79 -15.79
N HIS A 148 -4.21 1.63 -15.16
CA HIS A 148 -2.94 2.12 -15.72
C HIS A 148 -1.94 1.05 -16.11
N TYR A 149 -2.03 -0.15 -15.53
CA TYR A 149 -1.04 -1.21 -15.71
C TYR A 149 -1.59 -2.36 -16.54
N LYS A 150 -2.72 -2.95 -16.12
CA LYS A 150 -3.32 -4.11 -16.81
C LYS A 150 -3.74 -3.79 -18.23
N SER A 151 -4.26 -2.58 -18.46
CA SER A 151 -4.61 -2.06 -19.78
C SER A 151 -3.43 -1.95 -20.76
N LYS A 152 -2.19 -2.00 -20.25
CA LYS A 152 -0.93 -1.90 -21.00
C LYS A 152 -0.08 -3.18 -20.89
N ASP A 153 -0.68 -4.29 -20.50
CA ASP A 153 -0.02 -5.60 -20.28
C ASP A 153 1.08 -5.62 -19.18
N TYR A 154 1.14 -4.60 -18.32
CA TYR A 154 2.02 -4.60 -17.13
C TYR A 154 1.31 -5.21 -15.92
N HIS A 155 1.99 -6.09 -15.17
CA HIS A 155 1.47 -6.73 -13.94
C HIS A 155 0.09 -7.39 -14.12
N LYS A 156 -0.24 -7.84 -15.33
CA LYS A 156 -1.59 -8.30 -15.70
C LYS A 156 -2.08 -9.49 -14.91
N ASP A 157 -1.17 -10.38 -14.52
CA ASP A 157 -1.47 -11.61 -13.80
C ASP A 157 -1.49 -11.43 -12.27
N VAL A 158 -1.15 -10.22 -11.80
CA VAL A 158 -1.14 -9.88 -10.37
C VAL A 158 -2.58 -9.77 -9.86
N ASN A 159 -2.87 -10.47 -8.77
CA ASN A 159 -4.15 -10.43 -8.07
C ASN A 159 -4.06 -9.63 -6.77
N CYS A 160 -5.16 -8.98 -6.39
CA CYS A 160 -5.25 -8.19 -5.17
C CYS A 160 -6.16 -8.87 -4.14
N VAL A 161 -5.68 -8.95 -2.89
CA VAL A 161 -6.48 -9.34 -1.72
C VAL A 161 -6.50 -8.15 -0.77
N MET A 162 -7.69 -7.61 -0.47
CA MET A 162 -7.85 -6.53 0.50
C MET A 162 -8.23 -7.08 1.87
N THR A 163 -7.47 -6.74 2.91
CA THR A 163 -7.83 -7.01 4.30
C THR A 163 -8.26 -5.74 5.01
N ILE A 164 -9.47 -5.80 5.56
CA ILE A 164 -10.04 -4.73 6.39
C ILE A 164 -9.73 -5.04 7.85
N HIS A 165 -8.94 -4.19 8.50
CA HIS A 165 -8.68 -4.25 9.94
C HIS A 165 -9.58 -3.29 10.71
N ASN A 166 -10.01 -2.19 10.08
CA ASN A 166 -10.91 -1.24 10.73
C ASN A 166 -11.76 -0.42 9.75
N LEU A 167 -13.07 -0.68 9.70
CA LEU A 167 -14.04 0.07 8.87
C LEU A 167 -14.26 1.53 9.29
N LYS A 168 -13.82 1.93 10.49
CA LYS A 168 -13.98 3.32 10.95
C LYS A 168 -13.18 4.30 10.07
N TYR A 169 -12.04 3.86 9.54
CA TYR A 169 -11.14 4.69 8.73
C TYR A 169 -11.17 4.21 7.28
N GLN A 170 -11.68 5.04 6.38
CA GLN A 170 -11.97 4.63 4.99
C GLN A 170 -11.18 5.40 3.93
N GLY A 171 -10.41 6.41 4.32
CA GLY A 171 -9.69 7.29 3.39
C GLY A 171 -10.63 8.01 2.41
N ILE A 172 -11.45 8.93 2.92
CA ILE A 172 -12.46 9.68 2.16
C ILE A 172 -11.90 11.07 1.88
N HIS A 173 -11.89 11.50 0.61
CA HIS A 173 -11.42 12.84 0.27
C HIS A 173 -12.13 13.40 -0.96
N GLY A 174 -11.98 14.70 -1.23
CA GLY A 174 -12.64 15.39 -2.34
C GLY A 174 -12.28 14.84 -3.73
N ARG A 175 -13.29 14.79 -4.61
CA ARG A 175 -13.21 14.23 -5.97
C ARG A 175 -12.03 14.76 -6.78
N GLU A 176 -11.94 16.08 -6.90
CA GLU A 176 -10.94 16.75 -7.77
C GLU A 176 -9.51 16.38 -7.38
N GLN A 177 -9.20 16.41 -6.08
CA GLN A 177 -7.86 16.08 -5.60
C GLN A 177 -7.52 14.61 -5.84
N ILE A 178 -8.42 13.67 -5.54
CA ILE A 178 -8.15 12.24 -5.76
C ILE A 178 -8.03 11.94 -7.25
N GLN A 179 -8.84 12.58 -8.08
CA GLN A 179 -8.76 12.44 -9.53
C GLN A 179 -7.40 12.92 -10.06
N ASP A 180 -6.90 14.07 -9.60
CA ASP A 180 -5.56 14.57 -9.94
C ASP A 180 -4.47 13.61 -9.44
N LEU A 181 -4.49 13.24 -8.15
CA LEU A 181 -3.45 12.39 -7.55
C LEU A 181 -3.32 11.04 -8.26
N PHE A 182 -4.42 10.39 -8.64
CA PHE A 182 -4.42 9.06 -9.27
C PHE A 182 -4.61 9.06 -10.79
N ASP A 183 -4.78 10.22 -11.43
CA ASP A 183 -4.97 10.35 -12.88
C ASP A 183 -6.08 9.41 -13.39
N LEU A 184 -7.20 9.35 -12.65
CA LEU A 184 -8.31 8.44 -12.94
C LEU A 184 -9.30 9.10 -13.91
N SER A 185 -9.71 8.37 -14.94
CA SER A 185 -10.78 8.81 -15.82
C SER A 185 -12.13 8.85 -15.08
N ASP A 186 -13.10 9.57 -15.64
CA ASP A 186 -14.43 9.69 -15.05
C ASP A 186 -15.17 8.35 -14.91
N ASP A 187 -14.80 7.34 -15.71
CA ASP A 187 -15.36 5.99 -15.63
C ASP A 187 -15.07 5.35 -14.25
N TYR A 188 -13.84 5.52 -13.76
CA TYR A 188 -13.44 5.08 -12.43
C TYR A 188 -13.98 6.01 -11.34
N MET A 189 -14.13 7.32 -11.62
CA MET A 189 -14.72 8.32 -10.73
C MET A 189 -16.26 8.30 -10.74
N SER A 190 -16.83 7.12 -10.49
CA SER A 190 -18.26 6.84 -10.46
C SER A 190 -18.68 6.11 -9.17
N GLU A 191 -19.98 6.07 -8.87
CA GLU A 191 -20.53 5.30 -7.74
C GLU A 191 -20.30 3.79 -7.89
N GLY A 192 -20.23 3.29 -9.13
CA GLY A 192 -19.80 1.91 -9.41
C GLY A 192 -18.29 1.70 -9.24
N GLY A 193 -17.51 2.78 -9.29
CA GLY A 193 -16.05 2.79 -9.19
C GLY A 193 -15.56 3.19 -7.80
N VAL A 194 -14.91 4.35 -7.66
CA VAL A 194 -14.24 4.77 -6.42
C VAL A 194 -15.12 5.64 -5.50
N LEU A 195 -16.24 6.17 -5.99
CA LEU A 195 -17.07 7.09 -5.21
C LEU A 195 -18.01 6.35 -4.26
N LYS A 196 -18.25 6.93 -3.10
CA LYS A 196 -19.34 6.58 -2.20
C LYS A 196 -20.02 7.88 -1.80
N ASP A 197 -21.31 8.02 -2.13
CA ASP A 197 -22.09 9.23 -1.84
C ASP A 197 -21.45 10.49 -2.47
N GLY A 198 -20.96 10.36 -3.70
CA GLY A 198 -20.37 11.43 -4.49
C GLY A 198 -18.90 11.74 -4.21
N VAL A 199 -18.30 11.10 -3.19
CA VAL A 199 -16.90 11.36 -2.78
C VAL A 199 -16.03 10.11 -2.87
N PRO A 200 -14.79 10.21 -3.37
CA PRO A 200 -13.85 9.10 -3.37
C PRO A 200 -13.63 8.49 -1.99
N ASN A 201 -13.57 7.16 -1.93
CA ASN A 201 -13.37 6.39 -0.72
C ASN A 201 -12.38 5.24 -0.98
N PHE A 202 -11.20 5.31 -0.38
CA PHE A 202 -10.09 4.41 -0.69
C PHE A 202 -10.40 2.97 -0.29
N LEU A 203 -11.00 2.76 0.88
CA LEU A 203 -11.35 1.42 1.34
C LEU A 203 -12.42 0.79 0.44
N LYS A 204 -13.42 1.58 0.03
CA LYS A 204 -14.45 1.16 -0.92
C LYS A 204 -13.87 0.78 -2.27
N SER A 205 -12.91 1.55 -2.79
CA SER A 205 -12.16 1.18 -3.99
C SER A 205 -11.44 -0.16 -3.83
N GLY A 206 -10.83 -0.38 -2.67
CA GLY A 206 -10.15 -1.63 -2.33
C GLY A 206 -11.10 -2.82 -2.36
N ILE A 207 -12.28 -2.66 -1.78
CA ILE A 207 -13.36 -3.67 -1.77
C ILE A 207 -13.86 -3.95 -3.19
N GLN A 208 -14.09 -2.89 -3.97
CA GLN A 208 -14.70 -2.99 -5.30
C GLN A 208 -13.79 -3.65 -6.34
N TYR A 209 -12.48 -3.36 -6.30
CA TYR A 209 -11.53 -3.77 -7.34
C TYR A 209 -10.62 -4.93 -6.95
N SER A 210 -10.62 -5.39 -5.69
CA SER A 210 -9.82 -6.55 -5.29
C SER A 210 -10.47 -7.87 -5.69
N ASN A 211 -9.65 -8.88 -6.01
CA ASN A 211 -10.13 -10.22 -6.35
C ASN A 211 -10.76 -10.94 -5.15
N ARG A 212 -10.31 -10.61 -3.93
CA ARG A 212 -10.84 -11.11 -2.67
C ARG A 212 -10.80 -10.01 -1.61
N VAL A 213 -11.78 -10.05 -0.72
CA VAL A 213 -11.82 -9.22 0.48
C VAL A 213 -11.84 -10.13 1.70
N THR A 214 -11.01 -9.82 2.69
CA THR A 214 -10.89 -10.53 3.95
C THR A 214 -10.93 -9.56 5.13
N THR A 215 -11.07 -10.08 6.33
CA THR A 215 -10.99 -9.30 7.56
C THR A 215 -10.41 -10.13 8.70
N VAL A 216 -10.10 -9.49 9.83
CA VAL A 216 -9.28 -10.04 10.91
C VAL A 216 -10.01 -11.07 11.80
N SER A 217 -11.33 -11.19 11.71
CA SER A 217 -12.05 -12.25 12.43
C SER A 217 -13.36 -12.68 11.75
N PRO A 218 -13.81 -13.94 11.95
CA PRO A 218 -15.10 -14.40 11.45
C PRO A 218 -16.31 -13.68 12.06
N ASN A 219 -16.18 -13.19 13.29
CA ASN A 219 -17.25 -12.41 13.93
C ASN A 219 -17.36 -11.04 13.25
N TYR A 220 -16.24 -10.35 13.12
CA TYR A 220 -16.20 -9.06 12.44
C TYR A 220 -16.65 -9.18 10.98
N ALA A 221 -16.30 -10.27 10.29
CA ALA A 221 -16.79 -10.56 8.94
C ALA A 221 -18.31 -10.70 8.84
N ARG A 222 -19.01 -11.09 9.91
CA ARG A 222 -20.48 -11.19 9.94
C ARG A 222 -21.16 -9.87 10.29
N GLU A 223 -20.42 -8.95 10.90
CA GLU A 223 -20.92 -7.63 11.30
C GLU A 223 -20.88 -6.62 10.15
N ILE A 224 -20.11 -6.90 9.09
CA ILE A 224 -19.78 -5.98 8.01
C ILE A 224 -20.28 -6.42 6.64
#